data_AF-A0A523ZRI2-F1
#
_entry.id   AF-A0A523ZRI2-F1
#
_cell.length_a   1.000
_cell.length_b   1.000
_cell.length_c   1.000
_cell.angle_alpha   90.00
_cell.angle_beta   90.00
_cell.angle_gamma   90.00
#
_symmetry.space_group_name_H-M   'P 1'
#
loop_
_entity.id
_entity.type
_entity.pdbx_description
1 polymer ?
#
loop_
_entity_poly.entity_id
_entity_poly.type
_entity_poly.pdbx_seq_one_letter_code
_entity_poly.pdbx_strand_id
1 'polypeptide(L)'
;MGLLDRFRKKKTEEQTLTKKAKEVKEATDLEKICVDDKESYEALRESMFLDPRKLDVSMKDSVEKAKSFEKQGKKVEAKIWYEVAGGLAIYKGDVEKVKKYFSKCKELSPNSAYPILEIPEKAVGKAQEYYRKYLKEETL
;
A
#
# COMPACT_ATOMS: atom_id res chain seq x y z
N MET A 1 -30.20 33.72 40.30
CA MET A 1 -30.08 32.44 39.55
C MET A 1 -29.10 32.66 38.41
N GLY A 2 -28.03 31.87 38.39
CA GLY A 2 -26.73 32.28 37.86
C GLY A 2 -26.50 32.12 36.35
N LEU A 3 -25.60 32.96 35.82
CA LEU A 3 -25.07 32.92 34.44
C LEU A 3 -24.23 31.66 34.11
N LEU A 4 -24.17 30.67 35.01
CA LEU A 4 -23.42 29.43 34.84
C LEU A 4 -24.24 28.29 34.18
N ASP A 5 -25.57 28.45 34.04
CA ASP A 5 -26.42 27.40 33.45
C ASP A 5 -26.39 27.33 31.91
N ARG A 6 -25.83 28.34 31.24
CA ARG A 6 -25.75 28.37 29.76
C ARG A 6 -24.56 27.57 29.18
N PHE A 7 -23.60 27.17 29.99
CA PHE A 7 -22.43 26.40 29.54
C PHE A 7 -22.58 24.87 29.68
N ARG A 8 -23.66 24.38 30.28
CA ARG A 8 -23.93 22.93 30.41
C ARG A 8 -24.71 22.32 29.24
N LYS A 9 -25.33 23.11 28.36
CA LYS A 9 -26.07 22.59 27.19
C LYS A 9 -25.22 22.28 25.96
N LYS A 10 -24.01 22.85 25.82
CA LYS A 10 -23.11 22.57 24.68
C LYS A 10 -22.29 21.29 24.80
N LYS A 11 -22.10 20.76 26.03
CA LYS A 11 -21.28 19.55 26.25
C LYS A 11 -21.99 18.22 25.97
N THR A 12 -23.31 18.24 25.83
CA THR A 12 -24.12 17.01 25.66
C THR A 12 -24.38 16.66 24.19
N GLU A 13 -24.27 17.63 23.27
CA GLU A 13 -24.45 17.39 21.82
C GLU A 13 -23.16 16.95 21.10
N GLU A 14 -21.97 17.35 21.55
CA GLU A 14 -20.71 16.85 20.98
C GLU A 14 -20.43 15.36 21.32
N GLN A 15 -21.01 14.84 22.42
CA GLN A 15 -20.89 13.43 22.79
C GLN A 15 -21.90 12.52 22.08
N THR A 16 -22.91 13.07 21.41
CA THR A 16 -23.86 12.28 20.60
C THR A 16 -23.45 12.20 19.12
N LEU A 17 -22.70 13.18 18.62
CA LEU A 17 -22.13 13.15 17.26
C LEU A 17 -20.92 12.22 17.13
N THR A 18 -20.14 12.02 18.20
CA THR A 18 -18.96 11.13 18.19
C THR A 18 -19.28 9.63 18.30
N LYS A 19 -20.51 9.26 18.66
CA LYS A 19 -20.95 7.85 18.72
C LYS A 19 -21.59 7.33 17.43
N LYS A 20 -21.93 8.21 16.48
CA LYS A 20 -22.49 7.83 15.17
C LYS A 20 -21.46 7.66 14.05
N ALA A 21 -20.19 8.01 14.29
CA ALA A 21 -19.10 7.77 13.35
C ALA A 21 -18.43 6.38 13.51
N LYS A 22 -19.09 5.43 14.20
CA LYS A 22 -18.92 4.01 13.91
C LYS A 22 -19.90 3.62 12.81
N GLU A 23 -19.82 4.30 11.66
CA GLU A 23 -20.11 3.57 10.43
C GLU A 23 -19.14 2.40 10.47
N VAL A 24 -19.69 1.19 10.45
CA VAL A 24 -18.92 -0.02 10.19
C VAL A 24 -18.31 0.19 8.82
N LYS A 25 -17.11 0.79 8.76
CA LYS A 25 -16.33 0.81 7.54
C LYS A 25 -16.10 -0.65 7.22
N GLU A 26 -16.85 -1.16 6.26
CA GLU A 26 -16.68 -2.52 5.80
C GLU A 26 -15.21 -2.69 5.45
N ALA A 27 -14.60 -3.77 5.95
CA ALA A 27 -13.21 -4.05 5.68
C ALA A 27 -13.00 -4.09 4.16
N THR A 28 -11.96 -3.41 3.69
CA THR A 28 -11.55 -3.46 2.28
C THR A 28 -11.19 -4.89 1.89
N ASP A 29 -11.20 -5.18 0.59
CA ASP A 29 -10.88 -6.52 0.08
C ASP A 29 -9.48 -7.01 0.48
N LEU A 30 -8.50 -6.09 0.56
CA LEU A 30 -7.17 -6.41 1.06
C LEU A 30 -7.17 -6.71 2.56
N GLU A 31 -7.91 -5.92 3.36
CA GLU A 31 -8.06 -6.17 4.81
C GLU A 31 -8.73 -7.52 5.10
N LYS A 32 -9.71 -7.91 4.28
CA LYS A 32 -10.37 -9.23 4.39
C LYS A 32 -9.40 -10.38 4.12
N ILE A 33 -8.48 -10.24 3.16
CA ILE A 33 -7.47 -11.27 2.82
C ILE A 33 -6.37 -11.36 3.88
N CYS A 34 -6.07 -10.27 4.55
CA CYS A 34 -5.02 -10.19 5.56
C CYS A 34 -5.56 -10.11 7.00
N VAL A 35 -6.79 -10.55 7.26
CA VAL A 35 -7.47 -10.41 8.56
C VAL A 35 -6.68 -11.03 9.72
N ASP A 36 -6.00 -12.14 9.47
CA ASP A 36 -5.16 -12.89 10.39
C ASP A 36 -3.66 -12.57 10.24
N ASP A 37 -3.31 -11.68 9.32
CA ASP A 37 -1.95 -11.41 8.90
C ASP A 37 -1.67 -9.91 8.74
N LYS A 38 -1.65 -9.22 9.88
CA LYS A 38 -1.41 -7.77 9.96
C LYS A 38 -0.09 -7.35 9.32
N GLU A 39 0.94 -8.19 9.42
CA GLU A 39 2.26 -7.92 8.86
C GLU A 39 2.21 -7.87 7.33
N SER A 40 1.57 -8.87 6.70
CA SER A 40 1.35 -8.85 5.25
C SER A 40 0.46 -7.69 4.82
N TYR A 41 -0.56 -7.34 5.62
CA TYR A 41 -1.38 -6.15 5.34
C TYR A 41 -0.54 -4.88 5.28
N GLU A 42 0.27 -4.62 6.31
CA GLU A 42 1.12 -3.43 6.40
C GLU A 42 2.15 -3.38 5.26
N ALA A 43 2.80 -4.53 4.97
CA ALA A 43 3.73 -4.63 3.86
C ALA A 43 3.06 -4.32 2.52
N LEU A 44 1.88 -4.89 2.26
CA LEU A 44 1.17 -4.73 1.00
C LEU A 44 0.53 -3.36 0.83
N ARG A 45 -0.03 -2.79 1.90
CA ARG A 45 -0.64 -1.46 1.90
C ARG A 45 0.29 -0.38 1.33
N GLU A 46 1.59 -0.49 1.60
CA GLU A 46 2.60 0.48 1.17
C GLU A 46 3.26 0.13 -0.17
N SER A 47 3.09 -1.08 -0.69
CA SER A 47 3.90 -1.59 -1.81
C SER A 47 3.14 -2.16 -3.00
N MET A 48 1.89 -2.61 -2.82
CA MET A 48 1.11 -3.24 -3.88
C MET A 48 0.25 -2.23 -4.64
N PHE A 49 0.03 -2.50 -5.93
CA PHE A 49 -1.05 -1.86 -6.67
C PHE A 49 -2.31 -2.73 -6.59
N LEU A 50 -3.46 -2.14 -6.28
CA LEU A 50 -4.73 -2.88 -6.22
C LEU A 50 -5.15 -3.39 -7.60
N ASP A 51 -4.96 -2.59 -8.66
CA ASP A 51 -5.14 -3.05 -10.04
C ASP A 51 -3.94 -2.64 -10.91
N PRO A 52 -2.89 -3.50 -10.96
CA PRO A 52 -1.70 -3.26 -11.77
C PRO A 52 -1.99 -3.20 -13.28
N ARG A 53 -3.15 -3.69 -13.75
CA ARG A 53 -3.52 -3.71 -15.18
C ARG A 53 -3.86 -2.31 -15.71
N LYS A 54 -4.15 -1.37 -14.80
CA LYS A 54 -4.43 0.04 -15.14
C LYS A 54 -3.15 0.86 -15.36
N LEU A 55 -1.98 0.28 -15.12
CA LEU A 55 -0.70 0.93 -15.36
C LEU A 55 -0.31 0.79 -16.82
N ASP A 56 -0.23 1.91 -17.54
CA ASP A 56 0.27 1.97 -18.92
C ASP A 56 1.81 1.99 -18.98
N VAL A 57 2.45 1.15 -18.17
CA VAL A 57 3.91 1.01 -18.14
C VAL A 57 4.28 -0.44 -17.86
N SER A 58 5.30 -0.96 -18.56
CA SER A 58 5.83 -2.28 -18.26
C SER A 58 6.86 -2.23 -17.13
N MET A 59 7.05 -3.35 -16.44
CA MET A 59 8.11 -3.49 -15.42
C MET A 59 9.51 -3.20 -16.01
N LYS A 60 9.74 -3.56 -17.28
CA LYS A 60 11.01 -3.30 -17.96
C LYS A 60 11.23 -1.79 -18.14
N ASP A 61 10.22 -1.09 -18.66
CA ASP A 61 10.30 0.35 -18.89
C ASP A 61 10.49 1.11 -17.57
N SER A 62 9.80 0.68 -16.52
CA SER A 62 9.98 1.25 -15.17
C SER A 62 11.43 1.12 -14.68
N VAL A 63 12.05 -0.04 -14.87
CA VAL A 63 13.47 -0.25 -14.49
C VAL A 63 14.42 0.59 -15.35
N GLU A 64 14.16 0.71 -16.64
CA GLU A 64 15.00 1.53 -17.54
C GLU A 64 14.91 3.01 -17.18
N LYS A 65 13.71 3.52 -16.89
CA LYS A 65 13.50 4.89 -16.38
C LYS A 65 14.20 5.08 -15.04
N ALA A 66 14.04 4.15 -14.09
CA ALA A 66 14.68 4.23 -12.78
C ALA A 66 16.20 4.37 -12.90
N LYS A 67 16.85 3.50 -13.69
CA LYS A 67 18.30 3.55 -13.95
C LYS A 67 18.73 4.83 -14.64
N SER A 68 17.92 5.36 -15.56
CA SER A 68 18.20 6.64 -16.22
C SER A 68 18.22 7.80 -15.21
N PHE A 69 17.25 7.84 -14.29
CA PHE A 69 17.21 8.83 -13.22
C PHE A 69 18.35 8.67 -12.21
N GLU A 70 18.73 7.44 -11.86
CA GLU A 70 19.92 7.19 -11.01
C GLU A 70 21.19 7.78 -11.64
N LYS A 71 21.41 7.55 -12.93
CA LYS A 71 22.56 8.11 -13.67
C LYS A 71 22.55 9.63 -13.71
N GLN A 72 21.37 10.25 -13.70
CA GLN A 72 21.19 11.70 -13.65
C GLN A 72 21.29 12.27 -12.22
N GLY A 73 21.51 11.45 -11.20
CA GLY A 73 21.53 11.87 -9.79
C GLY A 73 20.14 12.19 -9.21
N LYS A 74 19.07 11.93 -9.97
CA LYS A 74 17.66 12.19 -9.61
C LYS A 74 17.12 11.05 -8.76
N LYS A 75 17.55 11.00 -7.50
CA LYS A 75 17.29 9.86 -6.59
C LYS A 75 15.81 9.64 -6.30
N VAL A 76 15.03 10.72 -6.15
CA VAL A 76 13.59 10.63 -5.84
C VAL A 76 12.83 10.01 -7.00
N GLU A 77 13.09 10.48 -8.22
CA GLU A 77 12.48 9.96 -9.43
C GLU A 77 12.90 8.52 -9.70
N ALA A 78 14.18 8.20 -9.50
CA ALA A 78 14.67 6.83 -9.59
C ALA A 78 13.94 5.89 -8.62
N LYS A 79 13.77 6.32 -7.37
CA LYS A 79 13.07 5.58 -6.31
C LYS A 79 11.63 5.29 -6.73
N ILE A 80 10.87 6.30 -7.19
CA ILE A 80 9.49 6.12 -7.65
C ILE A 80 9.41 5.07 -8.75
N TRP A 81 10.30 5.11 -9.74
CA TRP A 81 10.28 4.13 -10.82
C TRP A 81 10.67 2.72 -10.38
N TYR A 82 11.54 2.57 -9.38
CA TYR A 82 11.78 1.26 -8.74
C TYR A 82 10.59 0.78 -7.90
N GLU A 83 9.86 1.67 -7.22
CA GLU A 83 8.60 1.31 -6.51
C GLU A 83 7.56 0.78 -7.51
N VAL A 84 7.42 1.44 -8.68
CA VAL A 84 6.55 0.95 -9.76
C VAL A 84 7.00 -0.42 -10.26
N ALA A 85 8.30 -0.62 -10.50
CA ALA A 85 8.83 -1.92 -10.90
C ALA A 85 8.60 -3.00 -9.82
N GLY A 86 8.75 -2.64 -8.53
CA GLY A 86 8.49 -3.48 -7.37
C GLY A 86 7.03 -3.91 -7.28
N GLY A 87 6.09 -2.97 -7.36
CA GLY A 87 4.65 -3.27 -7.36
C GLY A 87 4.22 -4.14 -8.53
N LEU A 88 4.80 -3.95 -9.72
CA LEU A 88 4.57 -4.84 -10.87
C LEU A 88 5.18 -6.23 -10.67
N ALA A 89 6.30 -6.34 -9.95
CA ALA A 89 6.88 -7.64 -9.59
C ALA A 89 5.99 -8.39 -8.58
N ILE A 90 5.36 -7.69 -7.61
CA ILE A 90 4.35 -8.28 -6.71
C ILE A 90 3.20 -8.88 -7.53
N TYR A 91 2.70 -8.15 -8.53
CA TYR A 91 1.64 -8.65 -9.42
C TYR A 91 2.02 -9.91 -10.20
N LYS A 92 3.29 -10.02 -10.61
CA LYS A 92 3.80 -11.20 -11.31
C LYS A 92 4.14 -12.36 -10.37
N GLY A 93 4.13 -12.15 -9.06
CA GLY A 93 4.56 -13.15 -8.08
C GLY A 93 6.09 -13.33 -8.04
N ASP A 94 6.86 -12.38 -8.54
CA ASP A 94 8.31 -12.48 -8.69
C ASP A 94 9.04 -11.94 -7.45
N VAL A 95 9.18 -12.80 -6.44
CA VAL A 95 9.77 -12.46 -5.14
C VAL A 95 11.22 -11.94 -5.27
N GLU A 96 12.01 -12.51 -6.17
CA GLU A 96 13.40 -12.08 -6.39
C GLU A 96 13.46 -10.63 -6.89
N LYS A 97 12.59 -10.29 -7.84
CA LYS A 97 12.48 -8.91 -8.35
C LYS A 97 11.90 -7.96 -7.32
N VAL A 98 10.93 -8.39 -6.50
CA VAL A 98 10.43 -7.59 -5.37
C VAL A 98 11.57 -7.22 -4.44
N LYS A 99 12.34 -8.21 -3.95
CA LYS A 99 13.52 -7.98 -3.09
C LYS A 99 14.49 -7.01 -3.74
N LYS A 100 14.82 -7.24 -5.02
CA LYS A 100 15.77 -6.40 -5.77
C LYS A 100 15.33 -4.95 -5.87
N TYR A 101 14.09 -4.69 -6.30
CA TYR A 101 13.63 -3.34 -6.58
C TYR A 101 13.36 -2.54 -5.30
N PHE A 102 12.73 -3.15 -4.29
CA PHE A 102 12.53 -2.45 -3.02
C PHE A 102 13.84 -2.25 -2.25
N SER A 103 14.83 -3.13 -2.38
CA SER A 103 16.18 -2.88 -1.85
C SER A 103 16.83 -1.66 -2.51
N LYS A 104 16.69 -1.51 -3.84
CA LYS A 104 17.13 -0.30 -4.54
C LYS A 104 16.43 0.96 -4.03
N CYS A 105 15.13 0.88 -3.77
CA CYS A 105 14.41 2.00 -3.17
C CYS A 105 14.95 2.38 -1.78
N LYS A 106 15.30 1.39 -0.95
CA LYS A 106 15.93 1.59 0.37
C LYS A 106 17.33 2.19 0.25
N GLU A 107 18.13 1.77 -0.73
CA GLU A 107 19.46 2.37 -1.01
C GLU A 107 19.35 3.85 -1.41
N LEU A 108 18.37 4.18 -2.26
CA LEU A 108 18.15 5.56 -2.73
C LEU A 108 17.55 6.47 -1.65
N SER A 109 16.79 5.92 -0.71
CA SER A 109 16.18 6.62 0.41
C SER A 109 16.25 5.77 1.69
N PRO A 110 17.37 5.84 2.44
CA PRO A 110 17.60 4.99 3.62
C PRO A 110 16.58 5.15 4.74
N ASN A 111 15.91 6.30 4.80
CA ASN A 111 14.87 6.59 5.80
C ASN A 111 13.48 6.06 5.38
N SER A 112 13.32 5.58 4.15
CA SER A 112 12.05 4.97 3.71
C SER A 112 11.96 3.54 4.24
N ALA A 113 10.84 3.21 4.89
CA ALA A 113 10.56 1.85 5.33
C ALA A 113 9.95 1.03 4.18
N TYR A 114 10.42 -0.21 4.01
CA TYR A 114 9.83 -1.21 3.11
C TYR A 114 9.59 -2.51 3.87
N PRO A 115 8.49 -2.63 4.63
CA PRO A 115 8.20 -3.83 5.41
C PRO A 115 8.12 -5.10 4.55
N ILE A 116 7.78 -4.96 3.26
CA ILE A 116 7.80 -6.07 2.30
C ILE A 116 9.17 -6.74 2.15
N LEU A 117 10.28 -6.07 2.46
CA LEU A 117 11.61 -6.68 2.42
C LEU A 117 11.85 -7.67 3.58
N GLU A 118 11.11 -7.55 4.68
CA GLU A 118 11.22 -8.43 5.85
C GLU A 118 10.43 -9.74 5.64
N ILE A 119 9.30 -9.67 4.93
CA ILE A 119 8.42 -10.82 4.63
C ILE A 119 8.01 -10.96 3.14
N PRO A 120 8.96 -10.93 2.19
CA PRO A 120 8.64 -10.80 0.78
C PRO A 120 7.86 -11.99 0.22
N GLU A 121 8.19 -13.23 0.61
CA GLU A 121 7.45 -14.42 0.17
C GLU A 121 5.99 -14.41 0.65
N LYS A 122 5.80 -14.10 1.94
CA LYS A 122 4.47 -14.09 2.59
C LYS A 122 3.59 -12.98 2.01
N ALA A 123 4.11 -11.77 1.91
CA ALA A 123 3.40 -10.63 1.34
C ALA A 123 3.03 -10.88 -0.12
N VAL A 124 3.97 -11.35 -0.95
CA VAL A 124 3.68 -11.68 -2.35
C VAL A 124 2.63 -12.78 -2.45
N GLY A 125 2.67 -13.80 -1.59
CA GLY A 125 1.63 -14.84 -1.50
C GLY A 125 0.23 -14.26 -1.28
N LYS A 126 0.07 -13.40 -0.27
CA LYS A 126 -1.20 -12.71 0.04
C LYS A 126 -1.65 -11.79 -1.10
N ALA A 127 -0.74 -11.06 -1.74
CA ALA A 127 -1.08 -10.26 -2.93
C ALA A 127 -1.58 -11.13 -4.09
N GLN A 128 -0.97 -12.29 -4.31
CA GLN A 128 -1.43 -13.23 -5.34
C GLN A 128 -2.82 -13.80 -5.03
N GLU A 129 -3.16 -14.04 -3.75
CA GLU A 129 -4.53 -14.38 -3.35
C GLU A 129 -5.51 -13.27 -3.73
N TYR A 130 -5.17 -12.01 -3.43
CA TYR A 130 -5.96 -10.85 -3.80
C TYR A 130 -6.16 -10.78 -5.32
N TYR A 131 -5.10 -10.84 -6.11
CA TYR A 131 -5.21 -10.74 -7.56
C TYR A 131 -5.99 -11.90 -8.18
N ARG A 132 -5.85 -13.12 -7.66
CA ARG A 132 -6.67 -14.26 -8.12
C ARG A 132 -8.15 -14.03 -7.87
N LYS A 133 -8.49 -13.54 -6.67
CA LYS A 133 -9.89 -13.34 -6.26
C LYS A 133 -10.57 -12.16 -6.97
N TYR A 134 -9.83 -11.08 -7.22
CA TYR A 134 -10.46 -9.82 -7.65
C TYR A 134 -10.06 -9.36 -9.06
N LEU A 135 -8.99 -9.89 -9.66
CA LEU A 135 -8.52 -9.49 -10.99
C LEU A 135 -8.49 -10.61 -12.03
N LYS A 136 -8.62 -11.89 -11.63
CA LYS A 136 -8.61 -13.03 -12.57
C LYS A 136 -10.01 -13.58 -12.90
N GLU A 137 -11.08 -13.02 -12.33
CA GLU A 137 -12.47 -13.46 -12.60
C GLU A 137 -13.12 -12.82 -13.85
N GLU A 138 -12.37 -12.08 -14.69
CA GLU A 138 -12.90 -11.52 -15.95
C GLU A 138 -12.86 -12.50 -17.15
N THR A 139 -12.86 -13.80 -16.90
CA THR A 139 -13.07 -14.81 -17.95
C THR A 139 -13.98 -15.93 -17.46
N LEU A 140 -15.30 -15.74 -17.63
CA LEU A 140 -16.28 -16.79 -17.87
C LEU A 140 -17.34 -16.27 -18.86
#